data_AF-A0A951CS35-F1
#
_entry.id   AF-A0A951CS35-F1
#
_cell.length_a   1.000
_cell.length_b   1.000
_cell.length_c   1.000
_cell.angle_alpha   90.00
_cell.angle_beta   90.00
_cell.angle_gamma   90.00
#
_symmetry.space_group_name_H-M   'P 1'
#
loop_
_entity.id
_entity.type
_entity.pdbx_description
1 polymer ?
#
loop_
_entity_poly.entity_id
_entity_poly.type
_entity_poly.pdbx_seq_one_letter_code
_entity_poly.pdbx_strand_id
1 'polypeptide(L)'
;MHRFYKIREFAELAGVTIKALHHYDRLGLLKPGRTDAGYRVYCARDLETLEQIIALKFLGLPLKKIGEVLKRPALDLRDTLRLQRQALEDRREAVSRAIRAIRAAEEAIESGKPADLATLKNIIEVINMQDGIAVMKKYYSEESWELHRRYYEHGPSVEWQALYHDAQALLGEDPGSAKAQELAERWFELSRRAYYGDPEVQTDSPSAWMDRANWPDAMKQRLTEYKMEEVHNFVRQAVLASQKKYFSEAAWEKLMQLTRQTTDHSAQWQARVDLFRDTEAALDEDPAGERAQELVARWNAQLDTNSGGDPEIRAGLLAGWSRRKEWPASVRWQVEALHMMSFDRFERAADFLDRAAAASTGGNIEMTKSLKSALLDEFEEEMAATRTVLECVPEDKFAWKPHERSFTLGRLANHVAILPGLTEIILKKRGSRPPEAASKAELLEYFAKNVAACREALAGLTDEQLAGDIMVTPTAKKPLWWVLRGRGLMNHMIHHRGQLTVYLRLLDVPVPGVYGPSADEKEPAPPRRTGAAQ
;
A
#
# COMPACT_ATOMS: atom_id res chain seq x y z
N MET A 1 -55.87 -35.84 -32.90
CA MET A 1 -55.85 -34.51 -33.53
C MET A 1 -55.53 -33.47 -32.47
N HIS A 2 -54.43 -32.73 -32.61
CA HIS A 2 -54.19 -31.57 -31.73
C HIS A 2 -55.07 -30.42 -32.18
N ARG A 3 -55.90 -29.89 -31.27
CA ARG A 3 -56.73 -28.71 -31.55
C ARG A 3 -55.84 -27.49 -31.64
N PHE A 4 -55.95 -26.76 -32.75
CA PHE A 4 -55.25 -25.49 -32.97
C PHE A 4 -56.23 -24.32 -32.88
N TYR A 5 -55.79 -23.25 -32.24
CA TYR A 5 -56.54 -22.02 -32.02
C TYR A 5 -55.98 -20.90 -32.89
N LYS A 6 -56.86 -20.16 -33.56
CA LYS A 6 -56.45 -18.91 -34.25
C LYS A 6 -56.12 -17.84 -33.21
N ILE A 7 -55.30 -16.85 -33.57
CA ILE A 7 -54.82 -15.83 -32.62
C ILE A 7 -55.92 -15.10 -31.83
N ARG A 8 -57.09 -14.83 -32.43
CA ARG A 8 -58.23 -14.20 -31.73
C ARG A 8 -58.85 -15.14 -30.69
N GLU A 9 -59.12 -16.37 -31.10
CA GLU A 9 -59.66 -17.42 -30.23
C GLU A 9 -58.71 -17.73 -29.06
N PHE A 10 -57.39 -17.77 -29.33
CA PHE A 10 -56.37 -17.99 -28.32
C PHE A 10 -56.22 -16.80 -27.35
N ALA A 11 -56.32 -15.57 -27.85
CA ALA A 11 -56.30 -14.36 -27.02
C ALA A 11 -57.49 -14.28 -26.06
N GLU A 12 -58.69 -14.60 -26.56
CA GLU A 12 -59.92 -14.67 -25.77
C GLU A 12 -59.84 -15.78 -24.73
N LEU A 13 -59.38 -16.98 -25.12
CA LEU A 13 -59.23 -18.12 -24.22
C LEU A 13 -58.24 -17.84 -23.06
N ALA A 14 -57.14 -17.14 -23.34
CA ALA A 14 -56.08 -16.88 -22.37
C ALA A 14 -56.24 -15.53 -21.63
N GLY A 15 -57.27 -14.73 -21.92
CA GLY A 15 -57.50 -13.43 -21.28
C GLY A 15 -56.40 -12.40 -21.57
N VAL A 16 -55.74 -12.47 -22.72
CA VAL A 16 -54.67 -11.53 -23.11
C VAL A 16 -55.01 -10.80 -24.40
N THR A 17 -54.38 -9.64 -24.61
CA THR A 17 -54.58 -8.90 -25.87
C THR A 17 -53.82 -9.54 -27.04
N ILE A 18 -54.38 -9.44 -28.24
CA ILE A 18 -53.69 -9.83 -29.49
C ILE A 18 -52.34 -9.09 -29.63
N LYS A 19 -52.28 -7.82 -29.18
CA LYS A 19 -51.03 -7.03 -29.16
C LYS A 19 -49.95 -7.68 -28.28
N ALA A 20 -50.31 -8.24 -27.12
CA ALA A 20 -49.38 -8.94 -26.24
C ALA A 20 -48.85 -10.23 -26.89
N LEU A 21 -49.71 -11.03 -27.53
CA LEU A 21 -49.30 -12.24 -28.25
C LEU A 21 -48.33 -11.93 -29.40
N HIS A 22 -48.60 -10.87 -30.18
CA HIS A 22 -47.66 -10.40 -31.21
C HIS A 22 -46.34 -9.91 -30.62
N HIS A 23 -46.37 -9.29 -29.44
CA HIS A 23 -45.16 -8.84 -28.78
C HIS A 23 -44.31 -10.01 -28.28
N TYR A 24 -44.93 -11.04 -27.70
CA TYR A 24 -44.24 -12.24 -27.24
C TYR A 24 -43.65 -13.06 -28.39
N ASP A 25 -44.35 -13.15 -29.52
CA ASP A 25 -43.82 -13.74 -30.75
C ASP A 25 -42.60 -12.96 -31.28
N ARG A 26 -42.67 -11.63 -31.36
CA ARG A 26 -41.52 -10.79 -31.75
C ARG A 26 -40.29 -10.98 -30.86
N LEU A 27 -40.50 -11.16 -29.56
CA LEU A 27 -39.44 -11.41 -28.59
C LEU A 27 -38.99 -12.89 -28.56
N GLY A 28 -39.66 -13.76 -29.31
CA GLY A 28 -39.39 -15.20 -29.34
C GLY A 28 -39.76 -15.93 -28.04
N LEU A 29 -40.59 -15.33 -27.20
CA LEU A 29 -41.06 -15.88 -25.92
C LEU A 29 -42.17 -16.90 -26.09
N LEU A 30 -43.08 -16.66 -27.04
CA LEU A 30 -44.17 -17.56 -27.40
C LEU A 30 -44.23 -17.66 -28.92
N LYS A 31 -43.77 -18.80 -29.47
CA LYS A 31 -43.61 -18.99 -30.91
C LYS A 31 -44.77 -19.82 -31.46
N PRO A 32 -45.76 -19.21 -32.14
CA PRO A 32 -46.86 -19.95 -32.73
C PRO A 32 -46.42 -20.77 -33.94
N GLY A 33 -47.17 -21.83 -34.24
CA GLY A 33 -47.17 -22.44 -35.56
C GLY A 33 -47.77 -21.50 -36.61
N ARG A 34 -47.64 -21.85 -37.89
CA ARG A 34 -48.26 -21.12 -39.00
C ARG A 34 -49.03 -22.05 -39.91
N THR A 35 -50.17 -21.58 -40.42
CA THR A 35 -50.91 -22.24 -41.52
C THR A 35 -50.16 -22.06 -42.84
N ASP A 36 -50.54 -22.80 -43.88
CA ASP A 36 -50.01 -22.62 -45.25
C ASP A 36 -50.19 -21.21 -45.80
N ALA A 37 -51.28 -20.52 -45.42
CA ALA A 37 -51.53 -19.12 -45.77
C ALA A 37 -50.79 -18.10 -44.87
N GLY A 38 -49.87 -18.54 -44.00
CA GLY A 38 -49.01 -17.69 -43.17
C GLY A 38 -49.59 -17.19 -41.84
N TYR A 39 -50.85 -17.51 -41.52
CA TYR A 39 -51.51 -17.09 -40.27
C TYR A 39 -51.00 -17.85 -39.04
N ARG A 40 -50.91 -17.17 -37.90
CA ARG A 40 -50.49 -17.74 -36.60
C ARG A 40 -51.54 -18.68 -36.03
N VAL A 41 -51.09 -19.85 -35.58
CA VAL A 41 -51.91 -20.87 -34.90
C VAL A 41 -51.21 -21.35 -33.64
N TYR A 42 -52.00 -21.52 -32.57
CA TYR A 42 -51.52 -21.89 -31.24
C TYR A 42 -52.13 -23.23 -30.82
N CYS A 43 -51.45 -23.98 -29.98
CA CYS A 43 -51.90 -25.26 -29.44
C CYS A 43 -51.94 -25.21 -27.90
N ALA A 44 -52.32 -26.33 -27.27
CA ALA A 44 -52.39 -26.42 -25.81
C ALA A 44 -51.05 -26.15 -25.11
N ARG A 45 -49.92 -26.57 -25.69
CA ARG A 45 -48.58 -26.30 -25.13
C ARG A 45 -48.21 -24.81 -25.13
N ASP A 46 -48.73 -24.07 -26.10
CA ASP A 46 -48.55 -22.62 -26.15
C ASP A 46 -49.30 -21.94 -25.00
N LEU A 47 -50.40 -22.53 -24.53
CA LEU A 47 -51.14 -22.04 -23.38
C LEU A 47 -50.34 -22.23 -22.08
N GLU A 48 -49.70 -23.38 -21.90
CA GLU A 48 -48.79 -23.64 -20.76
C GLU A 48 -47.63 -22.64 -20.73
N THR A 49 -47.02 -22.38 -21.89
CA THR A 49 -45.92 -21.39 -22.00
C THR A 49 -46.43 -19.98 -21.71
N LEU A 50 -47.63 -19.63 -22.19
CA LEU A 50 -48.25 -18.33 -21.95
C LEU A 50 -48.61 -18.13 -20.48
N GLU A 51 -49.13 -19.15 -19.80
CA GLU A 51 -49.41 -19.13 -18.36
C GLU A 51 -48.14 -18.80 -17.57
N GLN A 52 -47.03 -19.48 -17.87
CA GLN A 52 -45.73 -19.20 -17.26
C GLN A 52 -45.25 -17.76 -17.54
N ILE A 53 -45.39 -17.27 -18.77
CA ILE A 53 -45.04 -15.87 -19.11
C ILE A 53 -45.88 -14.89 -18.28
N ILE A 54 -47.19 -15.13 -18.16
CA ILE A 54 -48.10 -14.26 -17.41
C ILE A 54 -47.75 -14.30 -15.92
N ALA A 55 -47.55 -15.48 -15.34
CA ALA A 55 -47.16 -15.64 -13.95
C ALA A 55 -45.84 -14.91 -13.66
N LEU A 56 -44.80 -15.14 -14.47
CA LEU A 56 -43.49 -14.49 -14.30
C LEU A 56 -43.55 -12.98 -14.47
N LYS A 57 -44.37 -12.49 -15.41
CA LYS A 57 -44.58 -11.06 -15.62
C LYS A 57 -45.36 -10.42 -14.48
N PHE A 58 -46.37 -11.11 -13.94
CA PHE A 58 -47.13 -10.66 -12.77
C PHE A 58 -46.23 -10.54 -11.54
N LEU A 59 -45.25 -11.44 -11.42
CA LEU A 59 -44.21 -11.42 -10.38
C LEU A 59 -43.09 -10.39 -10.62
N GLY A 60 -43.23 -9.53 -11.63
CA GLY A 60 -42.34 -8.38 -11.86
C GLY A 60 -41.11 -8.65 -12.73
N LEU A 61 -40.97 -9.84 -13.32
CA LEU A 61 -39.81 -10.12 -14.18
C LEU A 61 -39.93 -9.39 -15.53
N PRO A 62 -38.86 -8.72 -16.02
CA PRO A 62 -38.87 -8.11 -17.34
C PRO A 62 -38.89 -9.20 -18.43
N LEU A 63 -39.61 -8.94 -19.52
CA LEU A 63 -39.86 -9.90 -20.61
C LEU A 63 -38.57 -10.52 -21.19
N LYS A 64 -37.48 -9.76 -21.26
CA LYS A 64 -36.18 -10.27 -21.71
C LYS A 64 -35.64 -11.38 -20.80
N LYS A 65 -35.78 -11.21 -19.47
CA LYS A 65 -35.32 -12.20 -18.48
C LYS A 65 -36.22 -13.43 -18.43
N ILE A 66 -37.53 -13.23 -18.61
CA ILE A 66 -38.50 -14.34 -18.77
C ILE A 66 -38.06 -15.27 -19.90
N GLY A 67 -37.60 -14.71 -21.02
CA GLY A 67 -37.09 -15.50 -22.15
C GLY A 67 -35.82 -16.29 -21.87
N GLU A 68 -34.97 -15.86 -20.94
CA GLU A 68 -33.80 -16.62 -20.49
C GLU A 68 -34.20 -17.76 -19.55
N VAL A 69 -35.17 -17.52 -18.67
CA VAL A 69 -35.68 -18.52 -17.72
C VAL A 69 -36.38 -19.67 -18.46
N LEU A 70 -37.23 -19.37 -19.45
CA LEU A 70 -37.95 -20.36 -20.23
C LEU A 70 -37.06 -21.21 -21.17
N LYS A 71 -35.83 -20.77 -21.44
CA LYS A 71 -34.87 -21.47 -22.33
C LYS A 71 -33.96 -22.46 -21.59
N ARG A 72 -33.84 -22.34 -20.26
CA ARG A 72 -32.97 -23.22 -19.48
C ARG A 72 -33.74 -24.50 -19.14
N PRO A 73 -33.24 -25.71 -19.45
CA PRO A 73 -33.78 -26.93 -18.86
C PRO A 73 -33.61 -26.79 -17.35
N ALA A 74 -34.75 -26.74 -16.65
CA ALA A 74 -34.91 -26.56 -15.20
C ALA A 74 -33.63 -26.12 -14.46
N LEU A 75 -33.39 -24.80 -14.39
CA LEU A 75 -32.99 -24.29 -13.07
C LEU A 75 -34.06 -24.81 -12.10
N ASP A 76 -33.66 -25.39 -10.97
CA ASP A 76 -34.60 -25.93 -9.98
C ASP A 76 -35.72 -24.89 -9.78
N LEU A 77 -36.98 -25.28 -10.05
CA LEU A 77 -38.14 -24.41 -9.93
C LEU A 77 -38.11 -23.65 -8.60
N ARG A 78 -37.57 -24.30 -7.55
CA ARG A 78 -37.25 -23.73 -6.25
C ARG A 78 -36.41 -22.46 -6.32
N ASP A 79 -35.33 -22.43 -7.08
CA ASP A 79 -34.42 -21.27 -7.18
C ASP A 79 -35.06 -20.12 -7.96
N THR A 80 -35.84 -20.45 -8.98
CA THR A 80 -36.64 -19.47 -9.72
C THR A 80 -37.73 -18.84 -8.83
N LEU A 81 -38.45 -19.65 -8.05
CA LEU A 81 -39.43 -19.19 -7.07
C LEU A 81 -38.80 -18.39 -5.92
N ARG A 82 -37.58 -18.74 -5.48
CA ARG A 82 -36.81 -17.98 -4.48
C ARG A 82 -36.45 -16.58 -4.98
N LEU A 83 -35.92 -16.49 -6.19
CA LEU A 83 -35.59 -15.20 -6.82
C LEU A 83 -36.84 -14.33 -7.01
N GLN A 84 -37.98 -14.93 -7.34
CA GLN A 84 -39.27 -14.22 -7.44
C GLN A 84 -39.77 -13.71 -6.10
N ARG A 85 -39.78 -14.56 -5.06
CA ARG A 85 -40.18 -14.17 -3.71
C ARG A 85 -39.33 -13.00 -3.22
N GLN A 86 -38.02 -13.07 -3.45
CA GLN A 86 -37.11 -11.98 -3.08
C GLN A 86 -37.44 -10.68 -3.82
N ALA A 87 -37.71 -10.73 -5.12
CA ALA A 87 -38.07 -9.54 -5.89
C ALA A 87 -39.38 -8.88 -5.40
N LEU A 88 -40.37 -9.70 -4.99
CA LEU A 88 -41.61 -9.21 -4.41
C LEU A 88 -41.41 -8.61 -3.01
N GLU A 89 -40.57 -9.24 -2.18
CA GLU A 89 -40.21 -8.72 -0.85
C GLU A 89 -39.48 -7.38 -0.97
N ASP A 90 -38.50 -7.26 -1.87
CA ASP A 90 -37.77 -6.02 -2.15
C ASP A 90 -38.73 -4.89 -2.60
N ARG A 91 -39.74 -5.23 -3.43
CA ARG A 91 -40.76 -4.27 -3.89
C ARG A 91 -41.69 -3.85 -2.75
N ARG A 92 -42.12 -4.78 -1.89
CA ARG A 92 -42.95 -4.48 -0.71
C ARG A 92 -42.22 -3.53 0.24
N GLU A 93 -40.93 -3.76 0.47
CA GLU A 93 -40.13 -2.89 1.34
C GLU A 93 -40.01 -1.48 0.80
N ALA A 94 -39.80 -1.31 -0.51
CA ALA A 94 -39.71 0.01 -1.09
C ALA A 94 -41.02 0.79 -1.06
N VAL A 95 -42.13 0.13 -1.35
CA VAL A 95 -43.45 0.75 -1.18
C VAL A 95 -43.64 1.15 0.29
N SER A 96 -43.23 0.30 1.23
CA SER A 96 -43.29 0.61 2.67
C SER A 96 -42.42 1.80 3.07
N ARG A 97 -41.21 1.95 2.48
CA ARG A 97 -40.33 3.12 2.68
C ARG A 97 -40.96 4.40 2.16
N ALA A 98 -41.50 4.38 0.94
CA ALA A 98 -42.20 5.53 0.36
C ALA A 98 -43.39 5.97 1.22
N ILE A 99 -44.18 5.00 1.73
CA ILE A 99 -45.28 5.30 2.66
C ILE A 99 -44.77 5.97 3.94
N ARG A 100 -43.66 5.50 4.52
CA ARG A 100 -43.06 6.14 5.71
C ARG A 100 -42.61 7.58 5.45
N ALA A 101 -41.95 7.82 4.31
CA ALA A 101 -41.50 9.17 3.93
C ALA A 101 -42.68 10.13 3.73
N ILE A 102 -43.76 9.67 3.10
CA ILE A 102 -44.99 10.44 2.93
C ILE A 102 -45.63 10.76 4.28
N ARG A 103 -45.78 9.77 5.18
CA ARG A 103 -46.34 9.99 6.52
C ARG A 103 -45.54 11.00 7.35
N ALA A 104 -44.20 10.91 7.32
CA ALA A 104 -43.34 11.88 8.01
C ALA A 104 -43.52 13.30 7.46
N ALA A 105 -43.72 13.44 6.14
CA ALA A 105 -44.05 14.73 5.53
C ALA A 105 -45.45 15.23 5.94
N GLU A 106 -46.44 14.35 6.00
CA GLU A 106 -47.80 14.66 6.49
C GLU A 106 -47.75 15.19 7.94
N GLU A 107 -47.06 14.49 8.85
CA GLU A 107 -46.90 14.91 10.26
C GLU A 107 -46.15 16.25 10.41
N ALA A 108 -45.14 16.49 9.58
CA ALA A 108 -44.41 17.77 9.56
C ALA A 108 -45.33 18.94 9.14
N ILE A 109 -46.20 18.71 8.16
CA ILE A 109 -47.19 19.71 7.71
C ILE A 109 -48.23 19.98 8.79
N GLU A 110 -48.75 18.92 9.42
CA GLU A 110 -49.76 19.03 10.49
C GLU A 110 -49.22 19.77 11.72
N SER A 111 -47.92 19.65 12.01
CA SER A 111 -47.24 20.39 13.09
C SER A 111 -46.89 21.84 12.74
N GLY A 112 -47.34 22.35 11.60
CA GLY A 112 -47.22 23.76 11.21
C GLY A 112 -45.93 24.13 10.47
N LYS A 113 -45.10 23.14 10.09
CA LYS A 113 -43.96 23.39 9.19
C LYS A 113 -44.46 23.34 7.74
N PRO A 114 -44.13 24.33 6.88
CA PRO A 114 -44.51 24.24 5.48
C PRO A 114 -43.82 23.05 4.81
N ALA A 115 -44.53 22.36 3.92
CA ALA A 115 -43.91 21.40 3.00
C ALA A 115 -42.96 22.17 2.08
N ASP A 116 -41.70 22.25 2.48
CA ASP A 116 -40.67 22.90 1.68
C ASP A 116 -40.19 21.99 0.54
N LEU A 117 -39.43 22.58 -0.37
CA LEU A 117 -38.86 21.87 -1.51
C LEU A 117 -37.97 20.69 -1.08
N ALA A 118 -37.36 20.78 0.10
CA ALA A 118 -36.51 19.72 0.67
C ALA A 118 -37.33 18.48 1.06
N THR A 119 -38.52 18.67 1.62
CA THR A 119 -39.44 17.58 1.98
C THR A 119 -39.92 16.81 0.74
N LEU A 120 -40.31 17.54 -0.31
CA LEU A 120 -40.74 16.94 -1.59
C LEU A 120 -39.57 16.25 -2.30
N LYS A 121 -38.37 16.84 -2.27
CA LYS A 121 -37.13 16.23 -2.80
C LYS A 121 -36.82 14.91 -2.08
N ASN A 122 -36.93 14.87 -0.75
CA ASN A 122 -36.68 13.66 0.04
C ASN A 122 -37.66 12.52 -0.31
N ILE A 123 -38.94 12.82 -0.54
CA ILE A 123 -39.91 11.80 -0.99
C ILE A 123 -39.52 11.22 -2.35
N ILE A 124 -39.13 12.07 -3.31
CA ILE A 124 -38.68 11.64 -4.64
C ILE A 124 -37.38 10.82 -4.53
N GLU A 125 -36.45 11.22 -3.67
CA GLU A 125 -35.21 10.47 -3.39
C GLU A 125 -35.49 9.09 -2.79
N VAL A 126 -36.40 8.96 -1.81
CA VAL A 126 -36.78 7.68 -1.20
C VAL A 126 -37.44 6.74 -2.20
N ILE A 127 -38.23 7.28 -3.14
CA ILE A 127 -38.84 6.49 -4.22
C ILE A 127 -37.77 5.99 -5.20
N ASN A 128 -36.79 6.83 -5.54
CA ASN A 128 -35.70 6.51 -6.47
C ASN A 128 -34.55 5.72 -5.81
N MET A 129 -34.51 5.60 -4.47
CA MET A 129 -33.51 4.83 -3.75
C MET A 129 -33.51 3.33 -4.09
N GLN A 130 -34.60 2.75 -4.61
CA GLN A 130 -34.58 1.35 -5.08
C GLN A 130 -33.52 1.11 -6.14
N ASP A 131 -33.34 2.07 -7.06
CA ASP A 131 -32.36 1.95 -8.13
C ASP A 131 -30.94 2.06 -7.56
N GLY A 132 -30.73 2.94 -6.57
CA GLY A 132 -29.46 3.06 -5.86
C GLY A 132 -29.12 1.81 -5.05
N ILE A 133 -30.06 1.28 -4.27
CA ILE A 133 -29.91 0.05 -3.47
C ILE A 133 -29.58 -1.14 -4.38
N ALA A 134 -30.28 -1.30 -5.50
CA ALA A 134 -30.03 -2.38 -6.46
C ALA A 134 -28.69 -2.24 -7.19
N VAL A 135 -28.23 -1.01 -7.45
CA VAL A 135 -26.88 -0.74 -7.99
C VAL A 135 -25.81 -1.07 -6.94
N MET A 136 -25.99 -0.62 -5.70
CA MET A 136 -24.99 -0.81 -4.64
C MET A 136 -24.86 -2.27 -4.23
N LYS A 137 -25.96 -3.03 -4.20
CA LYS A 137 -25.95 -4.48 -3.91
C LYS A 137 -24.98 -5.27 -4.80
N LYS A 138 -24.65 -4.79 -6.01
CA LYS A 138 -23.68 -5.43 -6.92
C LYS A 138 -22.24 -5.38 -6.42
N TYR A 139 -21.93 -4.44 -5.53
CA TYR A 139 -20.58 -4.20 -5.01
C TYR A 139 -20.29 -4.89 -3.67
N TYR A 140 -21.26 -5.62 -3.12
CA TYR A 140 -21.15 -6.28 -1.82
C TYR A 140 -21.53 -7.76 -1.93
N SER A 141 -20.89 -8.62 -1.13
CA SER A 141 -21.38 -9.99 -0.89
C SER A 141 -22.73 -9.95 -0.16
N GLU A 142 -23.51 -11.04 -0.16
CA GLU A 142 -24.79 -11.07 0.57
C GLU A 142 -24.62 -10.75 2.07
N GLU A 143 -23.58 -11.29 2.70
CA GLU A 143 -23.25 -11.05 4.10
C GLU A 143 -22.83 -9.60 4.35
N SER A 144 -21.95 -9.04 3.51
CA SER A 144 -21.53 -7.63 3.61
C SER A 144 -22.67 -6.67 3.32
N TRP A 145 -23.60 -7.04 2.43
CA TRP A 145 -24.75 -6.23 2.07
C TRP A 145 -25.76 -6.11 3.20
N GLU A 146 -25.98 -7.17 3.98
CA GLU A 146 -26.89 -7.11 5.13
C GLU A 146 -26.43 -6.10 6.18
N LEU A 147 -25.12 -5.97 6.38
CA LEU A 147 -24.53 -4.98 7.28
C LEU A 147 -24.68 -3.55 6.75
N HIS A 148 -24.57 -3.34 5.43
CA HIS A 148 -24.53 -2.00 4.84
C HIS A 148 -25.88 -1.50 4.29
N ARG A 149 -26.90 -2.36 4.16
CA ARG A 149 -28.20 -1.99 3.56
C ARG A 149 -28.89 -0.87 4.34
N ARG A 150 -28.81 -0.87 5.68
CA ARG A 150 -29.45 0.15 6.53
C ARG A 150 -29.01 1.57 6.18
N TYR A 151 -27.72 1.79 5.89
CA TYR A 151 -27.18 3.06 5.43
C TYR A 151 -27.83 3.55 4.13
N TYR A 152 -27.97 2.67 3.15
CA TYR A 152 -28.63 3.02 1.87
C TYR A 152 -30.14 3.22 2.01
N GLU A 153 -30.76 2.70 3.07
CA GLU A 153 -32.19 2.86 3.36
C GLU A 153 -32.54 4.12 4.16
N HIS A 154 -31.65 4.56 5.08
CA HIS A 154 -31.94 5.64 6.04
C HIS A 154 -31.04 6.87 5.83
N GLY A 155 -30.01 6.78 4.99
CA GLY A 155 -29.03 7.86 4.79
C GLY A 155 -27.89 7.84 5.81
N PRO A 156 -26.93 8.79 5.71
CA PRO A 156 -25.81 8.88 6.64
C PRO A 156 -26.27 9.22 8.06
N SER A 157 -25.62 8.62 9.07
CA SER A 157 -25.85 8.93 10.48
C SER A 157 -25.55 10.40 10.79
N VAL A 158 -26.04 10.90 11.93
CA VAL A 158 -25.80 12.27 12.39
C VAL A 158 -24.29 12.56 12.53
N GLU A 159 -23.50 11.57 12.97
CA GLU A 159 -22.04 11.69 13.08
C GLU A 159 -21.38 11.87 11.71
N TRP A 160 -21.84 11.15 10.67
CA TRP A 160 -21.35 11.31 9.30
C TRP A 160 -21.75 12.66 8.70
N GLN A 161 -22.99 13.11 8.91
CA GLN A 161 -23.45 14.41 8.45
C GLN A 161 -22.60 15.54 9.05
N ALA A 162 -22.32 15.47 10.35
CA ALA A 162 -21.42 16.41 11.01
C ALA A 162 -20.00 16.35 10.44
N LEU A 163 -19.46 15.15 10.22
CA LEU A 163 -18.12 14.97 9.65
C LEU A 163 -18.01 15.53 8.22
N TYR A 164 -19.04 15.36 7.38
CA TYR A 164 -19.06 15.96 6.05
C TYR A 164 -19.05 17.49 6.12
N HIS A 165 -19.84 18.09 7.01
CA HIS A 165 -19.85 19.54 7.19
C HIS A 165 -18.50 20.06 7.71
N ASP A 166 -17.89 19.36 8.67
CA ASP A 166 -16.54 19.69 9.16
C ASP A 166 -15.52 19.62 8.02
N ALA A 167 -15.58 18.56 7.19
CA ALA A 167 -14.69 18.42 6.05
C ALA A 167 -14.89 19.51 4.99
N GLN A 168 -16.15 19.88 4.70
CA GLN A 168 -16.49 20.98 3.80
C GLN A 168 -15.92 22.31 4.29
N ALA A 169 -15.98 22.58 5.61
CA ALA A 169 -15.43 23.79 6.21
C ALA A 169 -13.89 23.86 6.11
N LEU A 170 -13.22 22.71 6.01
CA LEU A 170 -11.76 22.60 5.93
C LEU A 170 -11.20 22.54 4.50
N LEU A 171 -12.02 22.51 3.45
CA LEU A 171 -11.55 22.36 2.05
C LEU A 171 -10.52 23.41 1.60
N GLY A 172 -10.46 24.58 2.24
CA GLY A 172 -9.49 25.64 1.96
C GLY A 172 -8.27 25.68 2.90
N GLU A 173 -8.24 24.84 3.93
CA GLU A 173 -7.16 24.77 4.91
C GLU A 173 -5.98 23.93 4.40
N ASP A 174 -4.83 24.05 5.05
CA ASP A 174 -3.69 23.17 4.78
C ASP A 174 -4.04 21.72 5.19
N PRO A 175 -3.99 20.72 4.28
CA PRO A 175 -4.19 19.32 4.63
C PRO A 175 -3.17 18.78 5.66
N GLY A 176 -2.00 19.43 5.80
CA GLY A 176 -1.02 19.13 6.84
C GLY A 176 -1.34 19.72 8.21
N SER A 177 -2.38 20.55 8.33
CA SER A 177 -2.75 21.19 9.60
C SER A 177 -3.26 20.18 10.64
N ALA A 178 -3.11 20.52 11.92
CA ALA A 178 -3.60 19.69 13.02
C ALA A 178 -5.11 19.38 12.91
N LYS A 179 -5.91 20.36 12.44
CA LYS A 179 -7.36 20.18 12.22
C LYS A 179 -7.65 19.17 11.10
N ALA A 180 -6.87 19.20 10.02
CA ALA A 180 -7.02 18.25 8.92
C ALA A 180 -6.59 16.83 9.33
N GLN A 181 -5.55 16.71 10.17
CA GLN A 181 -5.17 15.41 10.75
C GLN A 181 -6.25 14.87 11.68
N GLU A 182 -6.83 15.70 12.55
CA GLU A 182 -7.93 15.31 13.44
C GLU A 182 -9.18 14.88 12.65
N LEU A 183 -9.53 15.61 11.59
CA LEU A 183 -10.61 15.23 10.68
C LEU A 183 -10.33 13.85 10.05
N ALA A 184 -9.11 13.62 9.56
CA ALA A 184 -8.72 12.35 8.97
C ALA A 184 -8.79 11.18 9.97
N GLU A 185 -8.40 11.40 11.23
CA GLU A 185 -8.51 10.40 12.30
C GLU A 185 -9.97 10.10 12.65
N ARG A 186 -10.83 11.12 12.76
CA ARG A 186 -12.28 10.95 12.98
C ARG A 186 -12.94 10.22 11.82
N TRP A 187 -12.58 10.59 10.58
CA TRP A 187 -13.03 9.91 9.37
C TRP A 187 -12.64 8.44 9.39
N PHE A 188 -11.39 8.14 9.78
CA PHE A 188 -10.90 6.78 9.94
C PHE A 188 -11.66 6.00 11.02
N GLU A 189 -11.83 6.56 12.23
CA GLU A 189 -12.47 5.85 13.34
C GLU A 189 -13.94 5.54 13.03
N LEU A 190 -14.64 6.47 12.38
CA LEU A 190 -15.98 6.23 11.86
C LEU A 190 -15.96 5.11 10.82
N SER A 191 -15.16 5.20 9.75
CA SER A 191 -15.08 4.14 8.74
C SER A 191 -14.69 2.77 9.30
N ARG A 192 -13.84 2.70 10.33
CA ARG A 192 -13.43 1.44 10.98
C ARG A 192 -14.60 0.74 11.68
N ARG A 193 -15.46 1.48 12.37
CA ARG A 193 -16.64 0.91 13.07
C ARG A 193 -17.62 0.23 12.09
N ALA A 194 -17.71 0.74 10.87
CA ALA A 194 -18.52 0.13 9.80
C ALA A 194 -18.13 -1.31 9.47
N TYR A 195 -16.83 -1.59 9.38
CA TYR A 195 -16.32 -2.90 8.96
C TYR A 195 -16.40 -3.97 10.07
N TYR A 196 -16.50 -3.56 11.34
CA TYR A 196 -16.65 -4.47 12.48
C TYR A 196 -18.11 -4.66 12.95
N GLY A 197 -19.09 -4.32 12.09
CA GLY A 197 -20.48 -4.70 12.28
C GLY A 197 -21.40 -3.63 12.87
N ASP A 198 -21.05 -2.33 12.75
CA ASP A 198 -22.01 -1.24 12.98
C ASP A 198 -22.77 -0.91 11.67
N PRO A 199 -24.09 -1.20 11.59
CA PRO A 199 -24.86 -1.09 10.35
C PRO A 199 -25.25 0.34 9.96
N GLU A 200 -24.84 1.37 10.71
CA GLU A 200 -25.16 2.78 10.44
C GLU A 200 -24.08 3.55 9.67
N VAL A 201 -23.01 2.87 9.26
CA VAL A 201 -21.77 3.55 8.89
C VAL A 201 -21.43 3.31 7.42
N GLN A 202 -21.12 4.41 6.73
CA GLN A 202 -20.60 4.38 5.37
C GLN A 202 -19.30 3.57 5.32
N THR A 203 -19.26 2.54 4.46
CA THR A 203 -18.05 2.23 3.72
C THR A 203 -18.39 2.50 2.28
N ASP A 204 -17.78 3.51 1.67
CA ASP A 204 -17.75 3.52 0.23
C ASP A 204 -16.88 2.34 -0.15
N SER A 205 -17.50 1.23 -0.57
CA SER A 205 -16.77 0.18 -1.26
C SER A 205 -15.90 0.89 -2.30
N PRO A 206 -14.56 0.76 -2.24
CA PRO A 206 -13.66 1.47 -3.16
C PRO A 206 -14.07 1.23 -4.62
N SER A 207 -14.54 0.02 -4.91
CA SER A 207 -15.11 -0.38 -6.20
C SER A 207 -16.39 0.39 -6.56
N ALA A 208 -17.31 0.59 -5.61
CA ALA A 208 -18.53 1.33 -5.86
C ALA A 208 -18.23 2.83 -6.11
N TRP A 209 -17.37 3.45 -5.29
CA TRP A 209 -16.95 4.84 -5.46
C TRP A 209 -16.29 5.09 -6.82
N MET A 210 -15.53 4.13 -7.33
CA MET A 210 -14.92 4.25 -8.66
C MET A 210 -15.94 4.20 -9.80
N ASP A 211 -17.04 3.47 -9.62
CA ASP A 211 -18.15 3.42 -10.57
C ASP A 211 -19.13 4.60 -10.42
N ARG A 212 -18.85 5.60 -9.57
CA ARG A 212 -19.79 6.70 -9.28
C ARG A 212 -20.23 7.50 -10.51
N ALA A 213 -19.42 7.52 -11.57
CA ALA A 213 -19.79 8.09 -12.86
C ALA A 213 -21.01 7.40 -13.51
N ASN A 214 -21.26 6.12 -13.19
CA ASN A 214 -22.38 5.33 -13.70
C ASN A 214 -23.53 5.20 -12.68
N TRP A 215 -23.42 5.83 -11.51
CA TRP A 215 -24.49 5.81 -10.53
C TRP A 215 -25.76 6.54 -11.01
N PRO A 216 -26.94 6.18 -10.48
CA PRO A 216 -28.18 6.91 -10.73
C PRO A 216 -28.07 8.39 -10.33
N ASP A 217 -28.77 9.28 -11.07
CA ASP A 217 -28.69 10.73 -10.86
C ASP A 217 -29.04 11.16 -9.43
N ALA A 218 -29.99 10.47 -8.78
CA ALA A 218 -30.34 10.72 -7.38
C ALA A 218 -29.16 10.49 -6.41
N MET A 219 -28.31 9.49 -6.68
CA MET A 219 -27.10 9.26 -5.87
C MET A 219 -26.01 10.29 -6.18
N LYS A 220 -25.82 10.64 -7.45
CA LYS A 220 -24.88 11.70 -7.86
C LYS A 220 -25.25 13.05 -7.25
N GLN A 221 -26.54 13.37 -7.15
CA GLN A 221 -27.01 14.61 -6.54
C GLN A 221 -26.66 14.71 -5.05
N ARG A 222 -26.67 13.59 -4.31
CA ARG A 222 -26.17 13.54 -2.92
C ARG A 222 -24.67 13.78 -2.81
N LEU A 223 -23.88 13.31 -3.77
CA LEU A 223 -22.44 13.60 -3.81
C LEU A 223 -22.18 15.11 -3.95
N THR A 224 -23.02 15.80 -4.73
CA THR A 224 -22.92 17.25 -4.91
C THR A 224 -23.27 18.03 -3.63
N GLU A 225 -24.28 17.58 -2.88
CA GLU A 225 -24.74 18.24 -1.64
C GLU A 225 -23.61 18.41 -0.60
N TYR A 226 -22.81 17.36 -0.43
CA TYR A 226 -21.68 17.37 0.50
C TYR A 226 -20.32 17.64 -0.17
N LYS A 227 -20.30 18.03 -1.45
CA LYS A 227 -19.05 18.22 -2.22
C LYS A 227 -18.11 17.01 -2.09
N MET A 228 -18.66 15.80 -2.17
CA MET A 228 -17.97 14.57 -1.78
C MET A 228 -16.68 14.32 -2.56
N GLU A 229 -16.58 14.78 -3.81
CA GLU A 229 -15.33 14.71 -4.60
C GLU A 229 -14.20 15.54 -3.96
N GLU A 230 -14.51 16.78 -3.60
CA GLU A 230 -13.57 17.72 -2.98
C GLU A 230 -13.19 17.22 -1.58
N VAL A 231 -14.18 16.79 -0.81
CA VAL A 231 -14.01 16.25 0.55
C VAL A 231 -13.15 14.98 0.54
N HIS A 232 -13.46 14.01 -0.33
CA HIS A 232 -12.69 12.77 -0.42
C HIS A 232 -11.24 13.04 -0.84
N ASN A 233 -11.01 13.99 -1.75
CA ASN A 233 -9.66 14.40 -2.13
C ASN A 233 -8.92 15.11 -0.98
N PHE A 234 -9.60 15.97 -0.22
CA PHE A 234 -9.02 16.66 0.94
C PHE A 234 -8.62 15.70 2.05
N VAL A 235 -9.51 14.77 2.43
CA VAL A 235 -9.21 13.73 3.44
C VAL A 235 -8.04 12.87 3.00
N ARG A 236 -7.99 12.48 1.72
CA ARG A 236 -6.84 11.77 1.14
C ARG A 236 -5.55 12.57 1.26
N GLN A 237 -5.57 13.87 0.94
CA GLN A 237 -4.40 14.74 1.08
C GLN A 237 -3.98 14.90 2.54
N ALA A 238 -4.93 15.01 3.47
CA ALA A 238 -4.66 15.08 4.89
C ALA A 238 -3.94 13.82 5.37
N VAL A 239 -4.37 12.65 4.93
CA VAL A 239 -3.70 11.41 5.33
C VAL A 239 -2.32 11.28 4.69
N LEU A 240 -2.18 11.67 3.42
CA LEU A 240 -0.85 11.77 2.79
C LEU A 240 0.06 12.70 3.59
N ALA A 241 -0.45 13.81 4.13
CA ALA A 241 0.35 14.76 4.90
C ALA A 241 0.95 14.18 6.19
N SER A 242 0.39 13.11 6.76
CA SER A 242 1.04 12.35 7.84
C SER A 242 2.39 11.73 7.41
N GLN A 243 2.58 11.53 6.10
CA GLN A 243 3.80 10.99 5.50
C GLN A 243 4.82 12.09 5.17
N LYS A 244 4.48 13.39 5.36
CA LYS A 244 5.36 14.53 5.03
C LYS A 244 6.78 14.37 5.60
N LYS A 245 6.91 13.79 6.79
CA LYS A 245 8.19 13.53 7.47
C LYS A 245 9.20 12.69 6.66
N TYR A 246 8.77 12.00 5.61
CA TYR A 246 9.63 11.20 4.74
C TYR A 246 10.12 11.97 3.50
N PHE A 247 9.70 13.22 3.31
CA PHE A 247 10.02 14.03 2.15
C PHE A 247 10.81 15.27 2.56
N SER A 248 11.67 15.77 1.67
CA SER A 248 12.15 17.15 1.77
C SER A 248 10.98 18.11 1.53
N GLU A 249 11.06 19.35 2.03
CA GLU A 249 10.01 20.35 1.79
C GLU A 249 9.74 20.56 0.28
N ALA A 250 10.80 20.59 -0.54
CA ALA A 250 10.68 20.73 -1.99
C ALA A 250 10.02 19.51 -2.66
N ALA A 251 10.39 18.29 -2.27
CA ALA A 251 9.78 17.07 -2.80
C ALA A 251 8.31 16.95 -2.37
N TRP A 252 8.01 17.33 -1.13
CA TRP A 252 6.66 17.34 -0.60
C TRP A 252 5.75 18.29 -1.38
N GLU A 253 6.20 19.52 -1.64
CA GLU A 253 5.43 20.50 -2.39
C GLU A 253 5.11 20.02 -3.82
N LYS A 254 6.11 19.44 -4.51
CA LYS A 254 5.91 18.84 -5.84
C LYS A 254 4.92 17.68 -5.80
N LEU A 255 5.02 16.79 -4.80
CA LEU A 255 4.07 15.68 -4.63
C LEU A 255 2.63 16.20 -4.43
N MET A 256 2.44 17.25 -3.64
CA MET A 256 1.11 17.85 -3.46
C MET A 256 0.57 18.47 -4.75
N GLN A 257 1.42 19.11 -5.57
CA GLN A 257 1.01 19.61 -6.88
C GLN A 257 0.60 18.47 -7.83
N LEU A 258 1.41 17.41 -7.93
CA LEU A 258 1.11 16.22 -8.74
C LEU A 258 -0.22 15.57 -8.31
N THR A 259 -0.43 15.49 -7.00
CA THR A 259 -1.63 14.91 -6.38
C THR A 259 -2.90 15.69 -6.71
N ARG A 260 -2.80 17.01 -6.93
CA ARG A 260 -3.91 17.89 -7.35
C ARG A 260 -4.22 17.77 -8.85
N GLN A 261 -3.25 17.40 -9.67
CA GLN A 261 -3.36 17.33 -11.13
C GLN A 261 -3.80 15.95 -11.64
N THR A 262 -3.71 14.91 -10.82
CA THR A 262 -4.08 13.54 -11.20
C THR A 262 -5.60 13.40 -11.29
N THR A 263 -6.13 12.98 -12.43
CA THR A 263 -7.58 12.88 -12.69
C THR A 263 -8.10 11.45 -12.93
N ASP A 264 -7.26 10.52 -13.40
CA ASP A 264 -7.65 9.11 -13.61
C ASP A 264 -7.14 8.19 -12.50
N HIS A 265 -7.92 8.12 -11.42
CA HIS A 265 -7.62 7.27 -10.26
C HIS A 265 -8.04 5.80 -10.45
N SER A 266 -8.90 5.50 -11.43
CA SER A 266 -9.56 4.20 -11.55
C SER A 266 -8.64 3.11 -12.09
N ALA A 267 -7.96 3.38 -13.21
CA ALA A 267 -7.03 2.44 -13.84
C ALA A 267 -5.79 2.19 -12.96
N GLN A 268 -5.25 3.25 -12.35
CA GLN A 268 -4.11 3.17 -11.44
C GLN A 268 -4.41 2.33 -10.18
N TRP A 269 -5.65 2.42 -9.67
CA TRP A 269 -6.09 1.63 -8.55
C TRP A 269 -6.24 0.15 -8.91
N GLN A 270 -6.89 -0.18 -10.02
CA GLN A 270 -7.08 -1.59 -10.42
C GLN A 270 -5.72 -2.27 -10.63
N ALA A 271 -4.77 -1.58 -11.27
CA ALA A 271 -3.41 -2.07 -11.42
C ALA A 271 -2.70 -2.34 -10.08
N ARG A 272 -2.97 -1.52 -9.04
CA ARG A 272 -2.47 -1.72 -7.67
C ARG A 272 -3.05 -2.98 -7.03
N VAL A 273 -4.37 -3.12 -7.07
CA VAL A 273 -5.08 -4.25 -6.49
C VAL A 273 -4.61 -5.55 -7.15
N ASP A 274 -4.53 -5.55 -8.49
CA ASP A 274 -4.04 -6.69 -9.24
C ASP A 274 -2.59 -7.04 -8.89
N LEU A 275 -1.70 -6.04 -8.76
CA LEU A 275 -0.31 -6.27 -8.38
C LEU A 275 -0.21 -7.00 -7.03
N PHE A 276 -0.90 -6.52 -5.99
CA PHE A 276 -0.77 -7.13 -4.66
C PHE A 276 -1.50 -8.46 -4.55
N ARG A 277 -2.61 -8.66 -5.26
CA ARG A 277 -3.25 -9.98 -5.38
C ARG A 277 -2.32 -10.99 -6.05
N ASP A 278 -1.68 -10.60 -7.16
CA ASP A 278 -0.78 -11.48 -7.90
C ASP A 278 0.50 -11.77 -7.11
N THR A 279 0.97 -10.78 -6.33
CA THR A 279 2.10 -10.92 -5.39
C THR A 279 1.76 -11.88 -4.26
N GLU A 280 0.57 -11.78 -3.68
CA GLU A 280 0.14 -12.70 -2.64
C GLU A 280 0.05 -14.15 -3.15
N ALA A 281 -0.38 -14.34 -4.39
CA ALA A 281 -0.41 -15.65 -5.03
C ALA A 281 1.00 -16.22 -5.32
N ALA A 282 2.05 -15.42 -5.21
CA ALA A 282 3.44 -15.79 -5.47
C ALA A 282 4.30 -15.89 -4.18
N LEU A 283 3.71 -15.75 -2.98
CA LEU A 283 4.46 -15.69 -1.72
C LEU A 283 5.41 -16.88 -1.46
N ASP A 284 5.04 -18.06 -1.94
CA ASP A 284 5.79 -19.31 -1.78
C ASP A 284 6.75 -19.59 -2.95
N GLU A 285 6.81 -18.69 -3.95
CA GLU A 285 7.71 -18.81 -5.10
C GLU A 285 9.12 -18.26 -4.81
N ASP A 286 10.06 -18.57 -5.69
CA ASP A 286 11.43 -18.03 -5.62
C ASP A 286 11.41 -16.51 -5.89
N PRO A 287 11.88 -15.65 -4.96
CA PRO A 287 11.99 -14.21 -5.18
C PRO A 287 12.91 -13.83 -6.36
N ALA A 288 13.83 -14.71 -6.77
CA ALA A 288 14.66 -14.53 -7.97
C ALA A 288 14.00 -15.02 -9.26
N GLY A 289 12.86 -15.69 -9.18
CA GLY A 289 12.17 -16.29 -10.31
C GLY A 289 11.48 -15.27 -11.23
N GLU A 290 11.29 -15.63 -12.51
CA GLU A 290 10.75 -14.76 -13.56
C GLU A 290 9.45 -14.04 -13.14
N ARG A 291 8.49 -14.76 -12.55
CA ARG A 291 7.23 -14.19 -12.07
C ARG A 291 7.44 -13.14 -10.96
N ALA A 292 8.35 -13.38 -10.02
CA ALA A 292 8.69 -12.41 -8.98
C ALA A 292 9.31 -11.15 -9.57
N GLN A 293 10.14 -11.31 -10.62
CA GLN A 293 10.78 -10.20 -11.34
C GLN A 293 9.78 -9.35 -12.14
N GLU A 294 8.78 -9.98 -12.75
CA GLU A 294 7.66 -9.27 -13.40
C GLU A 294 6.85 -8.43 -12.39
N LEU A 295 6.59 -8.98 -11.20
CA LEU A 295 5.90 -8.27 -10.11
C LEU A 295 6.70 -7.05 -9.63
N VAL A 296 8.02 -7.19 -9.49
CA VAL A 296 8.93 -6.07 -9.16
C VAL A 296 8.90 -4.99 -10.24
N ALA A 297 8.90 -5.36 -11.52
CA ALA A 297 8.81 -4.40 -12.62
C ALA A 297 7.49 -3.61 -12.58
N ARG A 298 6.37 -4.29 -12.33
CA ARG A 298 5.05 -3.66 -12.15
C ARG A 298 5.01 -2.72 -10.94
N TRP A 299 5.61 -3.13 -9.82
CA TRP A 299 5.74 -2.28 -8.63
C TRP A 299 6.56 -1.01 -8.91
N ASN A 300 7.69 -1.14 -9.61
CA ASN A 300 8.53 -0.01 -9.99
C ASN A 300 7.82 0.97 -10.92
N ALA A 301 7.10 0.47 -11.93
CA ALA A 301 6.30 1.29 -12.83
C ALA A 301 5.20 2.07 -12.08
N GLN A 302 4.62 1.46 -11.04
CA GLN A 302 3.66 2.14 -10.17
C GLN A 302 4.32 3.24 -9.33
N LEU A 303 5.51 3.01 -8.78
CA LEU A 303 6.28 4.02 -8.07
C LEU A 303 6.64 5.21 -8.97
N ASP A 304 7.05 4.96 -10.23
CA ASP A 304 7.37 6.01 -11.20
C ASP A 304 6.14 6.83 -11.58
N THR A 305 5.00 6.16 -11.73
CA THR A 305 3.72 6.84 -11.96
C THR A 305 3.34 7.72 -10.78
N ASN A 306 3.48 7.21 -9.55
CA ASN A 306 3.14 7.95 -8.34
C ASN A 306 4.11 9.12 -8.06
N SER A 307 5.37 9.01 -8.51
CA SER A 307 6.36 10.08 -8.37
C SER A 307 6.34 11.08 -9.53
N GLY A 308 5.59 10.80 -10.60
CA GLY A 308 5.67 11.58 -11.84
C GLY A 308 7.05 11.56 -12.47
N GLY A 309 7.87 10.54 -12.18
CA GLY A 309 9.26 10.45 -12.58
C GLY A 309 10.25 11.33 -11.79
N ASP A 310 9.80 12.07 -10.77
CA ASP A 310 10.70 12.87 -9.93
C ASP A 310 11.47 11.97 -8.94
N PRO A 311 12.81 12.00 -8.94
CA PRO A 311 13.62 11.11 -8.11
C PRO A 311 13.56 11.44 -6.62
N GLU A 312 13.33 12.70 -6.23
CA GLU A 312 13.21 13.08 -4.81
C GLU A 312 11.86 12.66 -4.25
N ILE A 313 10.78 12.78 -5.04
CA ILE A 313 9.47 12.23 -4.66
C ILE A 313 9.56 10.71 -4.54
N ARG A 314 10.20 10.05 -5.52
CA ARG A 314 10.40 8.59 -5.48
C ARG A 314 11.19 8.16 -4.23
N ALA A 315 12.24 8.88 -3.87
CA ALA A 315 13.02 8.62 -2.67
C ALA A 315 12.17 8.75 -1.39
N GLY A 316 11.34 9.79 -1.28
CA GLY A 316 10.45 9.95 -0.13
C GLY A 316 9.37 8.86 -0.02
N LEU A 317 8.80 8.43 -1.15
CA LEU A 317 7.86 7.30 -1.19
C LEU A 317 8.52 6.00 -0.71
N LEU A 318 9.76 5.73 -1.14
CA LEU A 318 10.54 4.57 -0.70
C LEU A 318 10.96 4.67 0.78
N ALA A 319 11.29 5.86 1.27
CA ALA A 319 11.58 6.09 2.68
C ALA A 319 10.35 5.76 3.55
N GLY A 320 9.17 6.25 3.16
CA GLY A 320 7.90 5.91 3.81
C GLY A 320 7.58 4.41 3.75
N TRP A 321 7.80 3.78 2.59
CA TRP A 321 7.61 2.34 2.36
C TRP A 321 8.50 1.47 3.27
N SER A 322 9.77 1.85 3.47
CA SER A 322 10.71 1.12 4.34
C SER A 322 10.29 1.14 5.82
N ARG A 323 9.51 2.15 6.22
CA ARG A 323 9.00 2.37 7.58
C ARG A 323 7.55 1.94 7.75
N ARG A 324 6.99 1.17 6.82
CA ARG A 324 5.57 0.77 6.82
C ARG A 324 5.10 0.04 8.09
N LYS A 325 5.99 -0.72 8.73
CA LYS A 325 5.73 -1.38 10.02
C LYS A 325 5.48 -0.38 11.16
N GLU A 326 5.96 0.85 11.02
CA GLU A 326 5.79 1.95 11.98
C GLU A 326 4.58 2.83 11.64
N TRP A 327 3.84 2.56 10.55
CA TRP A 327 2.69 3.37 10.18
C TRP A 327 1.59 3.33 11.25
N PRO A 328 0.92 4.47 11.52
CA PRO A 328 -0.19 4.53 12.47
C PRO A 328 -1.39 3.73 11.94
N ALA A 329 -2.29 3.32 12.85
CA ALA A 329 -3.45 2.49 12.52
C ALA A 329 -4.32 3.09 11.39
N SER A 330 -4.45 4.42 11.35
CA SER A 330 -5.18 5.15 10.31
C SER A 330 -4.59 4.93 8.91
N VAL A 331 -3.26 4.95 8.78
CA VAL A 331 -2.57 4.68 7.52
C VAL A 331 -2.66 3.20 7.14
N ARG A 332 -2.49 2.29 8.11
CA ARG A 332 -2.59 0.84 7.86
C ARG A 332 -3.96 0.46 7.30
N TRP A 333 -5.03 1.00 7.86
CA TRP A 333 -6.38 0.75 7.35
C TRP A 333 -6.60 1.27 5.93
N GLN A 334 -6.04 2.44 5.59
CA GLN A 334 -6.13 2.90 4.20
C GLN A 334 -5.40 1.97 3.24
N VAL A 335 -4.26 1.44 3.67
CA VAL A 335 -3.55 0.41 2.90
C VAL A 335 -4.45 -0.82 2.73
N GLU A 336 -5.17 -1.24 3.76
CA GLU A 336 -6.13 -2.35 3.64
C GLU A 336 -7.23 -2.08 2.62
N ALA A 337 -7.84 -0.90 2.69
CA ALA A 337 -8.89 -0.49 1.76
C ALA A 337 -8.37 -0.33 0.32
N LEU A 338 -7.19 0.26 0.14
CA LEU A 338 -6.58 0.51 -1.17
C LEU A 338 -6.15 -0.78 -1.86
N HIS A 339 -5.73 -1.80 -1.11
CA HIS A 339 -5.24 -3.07 -1.64
C HIS A 339 -6.26 -4.20 -1.53
N MET A 340 -7.42 -3.95 -0.92
CA MET A 340 -8.49 -4.94 -0.69
C MET A 340 -8.01 -6.20 0.05
N MET A 341 -7.15 -6.02 1.06
CA MET A 341 -6.61 -7.12 1.88
C MET A 341 -6.26 -6.63 3.28
N SER A 342 -6.18 -7.53 4.27
CA SER A 342 -5.74 -7.15 5.62
C SER A 342 -4.29 -6.66 5.62
N PHE A 343 -3.92 -5.87 6.62
CA PHE A 343 -2.59 -5.27 6.69
C PHE A 343 -1.52 -6.36 6.82
N ASP A 344 -1.81 -7.44 7.53
CA ASP A 344 -0.91 -8.60 7.63
C ASP A 344 -0.71 -9.33 6.28
N ARG A 345 -1.73 -9.37 5.42
CA ARG A 345 -1.62 -9.92 4.06
C ARG A 345 -0.80 -8.98 3.19
N PHE A 346 -1.10 -7.68 3.25
CA PHE A 346 -0.34 -6.64 2.59
C PHE A 346 1.15 -6.68 2.99
N GLU A 347 1.47 -6.76 4.28
CA GLU A 347 2.85 -6.77 4.76
C GLU A 347 3.64 -7.98 4.26
N ARG A 348 3.00 -9.16 4.19
CA ARG A 348 3.65 -10.35 3.61
C ARG A 348 3.93 -10.17 2.11
N ALA A 349 2.98 -9.61 1.36
CA ALA A 349 3.18 -9.30 -0.05
C ALA A 349 4.26 -8.21 -0.26
N ALA A 350 4.25 -7.16 0.56
CA ALA A 350 5.25 -6.10 0.52
C ALA A 350 6.66 -6.61 0.87
N ASP A 351 6.79 -7.49 1.87
CA ASP A 351 8.05 -8.15 2.21
C ASP A 351 8.56 -9.06 1.08
N PHE A 352 7.66 -9.79 0.41
CA PHE A 352 8.03 -10.56 -0.78
C PHE A 352 8.52 -9.66 -1.91
N LEU A 353 7.86 -8.54 -2.20
CA LEU A 353 8.32 -7.58 -3.21
C LEU A 353 9.69 -6.99 -2.85
N ASP A 354 9.94 -6.66 -1.59
CA ASP A 354 11.25 -6.19 -1.13
C ASP A 354 12.34 -7.26 -1.35
N ARG A 355 12.04 -8.53 -0.99
CA ARG A 355 12.96 -9.66 -1.23
C ARG A 355 13.17 -9.93 -2.71
N ALA A 356 12.13 -9.85 -3.53
CA ALA A 356 12.20 -10.05 -4.97
C ALA A 356 12.95 -8.91 -5.68
N ALA A 357 12.79 -7.66 -5.21
CA ALA A 357 13.55 -6.51 -5.69
C ALA A 357 15.02 -6.57 -5.27
N ALA A 358 15.30 -7.10 -4.08
CA ALA A 358 16.68 -7.42 -3.67
C ALA A 358 17.29 -8.58 -4.47
N ALA A 359 16.45 -9.49 -4.99
CA ALA A 359 16.89 -10.61 -5.83
C ALA A 359 17.06 -10.20 -7.32
N SER A 360 16.25 -9.26 -7.82
CA SER A 360 16.34 -8.67 -9.17
C SER A 360 17.68 -7.96 -9.42
N THR A 361 18.18 -7.36 -8.35
CA THR A 361 19.46 -6.67 -8.26
C THR A 361 20.64 -7.63 -8.11
N GLY A 362 20.42 -8.94 -8.28
CA GLY A 362 21.46 -9.93 -8.60
C GLY A 362 22.21 -9.65 -9.91
N GLY A 363 21.78 -8.64 -10.68
CA GLY A 363 22.51 -8.06 -11.81
C GLY A 363 23.02 -6.63 -11.61
N ASN A 364 22.65 -5.91 -10.55
CA ASN A 364 23.26 -4.60 -10.23
C ASN A 364 22.84 -4.11 -8.83
N ILE A 365 23.84 -3.92 -7.99
CA ILE A 365 23.78 -3.27 -6.67
C ILE A 365 23.30 -1.82 -6.86
N GLU A 366 22.18 -1.39 -6.24
CA GLU A 366 22.00 -0.05 -5.64
C GLU A 366 20.56 0.24 -5.14
N MET A 367 20.29 -0.09 -3.87
CA MET A 367 19.81 0.85 -2.83
C MET A 367 20.52 0.55 -1.49
N THR A 368 21.66 -0.11 -1.60
CA THR A 368 22.74 -0.08 -0.62
C THR A 368 23.73 0.93 -1.15
N LYS A 369 24.13 1.89 -0.32
CA LYS A 369 25.41 2.61 -0.40
C LYS A 369 26.39 1.87 -1.33
N SER A 370 26.75 2.48 -2.46
CA SER A 370 27.66 1.91 -3.47
C SER A 370 28.85 1.21 -2.81
N LEU A 371 29.39 0.14 -3.40
CA LEU A 371 30.47 -0.64 -2.78
C LEU A 371 31.65 0.26 -2.37
N LYS A 372 31.95 1.26 -3.19
CA LYS A 372 32.91 2.32 -2.88
C LYS A 372 32.51 3.15 -1.67
N SER A 373 31.28 3.66 -1.62
CA SER A 373 30.85 4.49 -0.50
C SER A 373 30.73 3.70 0.80
N ALA A 374 30.33 2.42 0.75
CA ALA A 374 30.30 1.55 1.91
C ALA A 374 31.71 1.29 2.46
N LEU A 375 32.66 1.02 1.58
CA LEU A 375 34.06 0.82 1.94
C LEU A 375 34.73 2.09 2.46
N LEU A 376 34.45 3.25 1.86
CA LEU A 376 34.98 4.54 2.30
C LEU A 376 34.46 4.93 3.68
N ASP A 377 33.16 4.77 3.94
CA ASP A 377 32.61 5.17 5.22
C ASP A 377 33.09 4.25 6.36
N GLU A 378 33.14 2.92 6.13
CA GLU A 378 33.77 2.00 7.10
C GLU A 378 35.25 2.36 7.29
N PHE A 379 35.97 2.73 6.23
CA PHE A 379 37.35 3.20 6.33
C PHE A 379 37.47 4.45 7.21
N GLU A 380 36.65 5.48 7.01
CA GLU A 380 36.70 6.71 7.81
C GLU A 380 36.43 6.45 9.30
N GLU A 381 35.39 5.67 9.60
CA GLU A 381 35.04 5.29 10.98
C GLU A 381 36.19 4.52 11.65
N GLU A 382 36.75 3.54 10.94
CA GLU A 382 37.83 2.70 11.47
C GLU A 382 39.15 3.48 11.62
N MET A 383 39.46 4.42 10.73
CA MET A 383 40.65 5.27 10.86
C MET A 383 40.51 6.26 12.01
N ALA A 384 39.32 6.85 12.20
CA ALA A 384 39.05 7.74 13.32
C ALA A 384 39.20 7.00 14.66
N ALA A 385 38.57 5.83 14.81
CA ALA A 385 38.70 5.01 16.01
C ALA A 385 40.16 4.58 16.24
N THR A 386 40.88 4.18 15.19
CA THR A 386 42.29 3.78 15.30
C THR A 386 43.19 4.94 15.74
N ARG A 387 42.92 6.17 15.26
CA ARG A 387 43.65 7.36 15.69
C ARG A 387 43.56 7.57 17.20
N THR A 388 42.36 7.48 17.78
CA THR A 388 42.16 7.69 19.22
C THR A 388 42.96 6.69 20.06
N VAL A 389 43.04 5.43 19.61
CA VAL A 389 43.85 4.39 20.28
C VAL A 389 45.35 4.70 20.16
N LEU A 390 45.83 5.12 19.00
CA LEU A 390 47.24 5.51 18.79
C LEU A 390 47.60 6.75 19.64
N GLU A 391 46.68 7.68 19.81
CA GLU A 391 46.82 8.85 20.69
C GLU A 391 46.93 8.48 22.17
N CYS A 392 46.58 7.26 22.58
CA CYS A 392 46.76 6.79 23.95
C CYS A 392 48.13 6.15 24.20
N VAL A 393 48.92 5.86 23.15
CA VAL A 393 50.18 5.12 23.30
C VAL A 393 51.22 5.93 24.10
N PRO A 394 51.72 5.40 25.24
CA PRO A 394 52.78 6.04 26.01
C PRO A 394 54.16 5.83 25.38
N GLU A 395 54.78 6.93 24.96
CA GLU A 395 56.10 6.91 24.29
C GLU A 395 57.20 6.29 25.16
N ASP A 396 57.19 6.56 26.46
CA ASP A 396 58.16 6.02 27.42
C ASP A 396 58.09 4.49 27.58
N LYS A 397 57.03 3.84 27.06
CA LYS A 397 56.85 2.39 27.11
C LYS A 397 57.02 1.70 25.75
N PHE A 398 57.54 2.38 24.72
CA PHE A 398 57.70 1.78 23.39
C PHE A 398 58.46 0.45 23.37
N ALA A 399 59.44 0.26 24.26
CA ALA A 399 60.22 -0.98 24.37
C ALA A 399 59.51 -2.13 25.10
N TRP A 400 58.39 -1.86 25.78
CA TRP A 400 57.67 -2.85 26.58
C TRP A 400 56.99 -3.91 25.70
N LYS A 401 56.96 -5.17 26.15
CA LYS A 401 56.20 -6.27 25.53
C LYS A 401 55.59 -7.15 26.61
N PRO A 402 54.37 -7.69 26.43
CA PRO A 402 53.73 -8.56 27.41
C PRO A 402 54.37 -9.96 27.47
N HIS A 403 55.12 -10.33 26.43
CA HIS A 403 55.77 -11.63 26.32
C HIS A 403 56.93 -11.56 25.32
N GLU A 404 57.96 -12.41 25.48
CA GLU A 404 59.17 -12.41 24.66
C GLU A 404 58.91 -12.63 23.15
N ARG A 405 57.87 -13.39 22.82
CA ARG A 405 57.44 -13.67 21.43
C ARG A 405 56.55 -12.59 20.83
N SER A 406 56.14 -11.62 21.63
CA SER A 406 55.22 -10.56 21.23
C SER A 406 55.97 -9.34 20.70
N PHE A 407 55.34 -8.56 19.82
CA PHE A 407 55.86 -7.24 19.46
C PHE A 407 55.99 -6.35 20.69
N THR A 408 56.97 -5.45 20.67
CA THR A 408 56.99 -4.32 21.61
C THR A 408 55.80 -3.40 21.33
N LEU A 409 55.41 -2.59 22.32
CA LEU A 409 54.33 -1.63 22.19
C LEU A 409 54.56 -0.69 21.02
N GLY A 410 55.77 -0.13 20.91
CA GLY A 410 56.14 0.78 19.82
C GLY A 410 56.07 0.08 18.46
N ARG A 411 56.57 -1.17 18.35
CA ARG A 411 56.50 -1.93 17.10
C ARG A 411 55.08 -2.31 16.71
N LEU A 412 54.21 -2.66 17.67
CA LEU A 412 52.80 -2.95 17.41
C LEU A 412 52.05 -1.68 17.00
N ALA A 413 52.25 -0.58 17.72
CA ALA A 413 51.64 0.71 17.39
C ALA A 413 52.08 1.19 16.00
N ASN A 414 53.38 1.09 15.69
CA ASN A 414 53.91 1.40 14.36
C ASN A 414 53.31 0.46 13.31
N HIS A 415 53.15 -0.83 13.61
CA HIS A 415 52.51 -1.76 12.68
C HIS A 415 51.06 -1.33 12.34
N VAL A 416 50.28 -0.91 13.34
CA VAL A 416 48.93 -0.38 13.12
C VAL A 416 48.97 0.91 12.29
N ALA A 417 49.89 1.83 12.59
CA ALA A 417 49.99 3.13 11.91
C ALA A 417 50.36 3.02 10.42
N ILE A 418 51.09 1.98 10.01
CA ILE A 418 51.54 1.82 8.62
C ILE A 418 50.56 1.04 7.74
N LEU A 419 49.60 0.32 8.33
CA LEU A 419 48.73 -0.58 7.57
C LEU A 419 47.93 0.14 6.48
N PRO A 420 47.34 1.35 6.69
CA PRO A 420 46.70 2.11 5.62
C PRO A 420 47.60 2.36 4.39
N GLY A 421 48.91 2.41 4.58
CA GLY A 421 49.88 2.58 3.48
C GLY A 421 50.02 1.35 2.57
N LEU A 422 49.54 0.17 2.98
CA LEU A 422 49.55 -1.03 2.14
C LEU A 422 48.65 -0.89 0.91
N THR A 423 47.69 0.04 0.93
CA THR A 423 46.81 0.33 -0.21
C THR A 423 47.61 0.72 -1.46
N GLU A 424 48.72 1.47 -1.31
CA GLU A 424 49.59 1.78 -2.46
C GLU A 424 50.29 0.53 -3.01
N ILE A 425 50.68 -0.41 -2.14
CA ILE A 425 51.30 -1.66 -2.57
C ILE A 425 50.27 -2.55 -3.27
N ILE A 426 49.04 -2.62 -2.75
CA ILE A 426 47.95 -3.42 -3.31
C ILE A 426 47.51 -2.87 -4.68
N LEU A 427 47.27 -1.56 -4.77
CA LEU A 427 46.69 -0.94 -5.97
C LEU A 427 47.75 -0.54 -7.00
N LYS A 428 48.86 0.04 -6.55
CA LYS A 428 49.87 0.65 -7.42
C LYS A 428 51.15 -0.21 -7.54
N LYS A 429 51.22 -1.35 -6.85
CA LYS A 429 52.40 -2.24 -6.79
C LYS A 429 53.70 -1.52 -6.44
N ARG A 430 53.60 -0.43 -5.69
CA ARG A 430 54.71 0.42 -5.26
C ARG A 430 54.51 0.81 -3.80
N GLY A 431 55.61 0.98 -3.09
CA GLY A 431 55.59 1.36 -1.68
C GLY A 431 56.74 0.71 -0.92
N SER A 432 57.24 1.40 0.09
CA SER A 432 58.22 0.88 1.02
C SER A 432 57.67 1.00 2.43
N ARG A 433 58.01 0.05 3.30
CA ARG A 433 57.62 0.11 4.71
C ARG A 433 58.41 1.26 5.35
N PRO A 434 57.76 2.31 5.89
CA PRO A 434 58.48 3.36 6.58
C PRO A 434 59.20 2.78 7.80
N PRO A 435 60.28 3.43 8.27
CA PRO A 435 61.02 2.99 9.46
C PRO A 435 60.10 2.99 10.70
N GLU A 436 60.54 2.34 11.78
CA GLU A 436 59.81 2.42 13.05
C GLU A 436 59.86 3.86 13.58
N ALA A 437 58.70 4.43 13.88
CA ALA A 437 58.60 5.77 14.44
C ALA A 437 59.41 5.87 15.74
N ALA A 438 60.27 6.89 15.84
CA ALA A 438 61.10 7.15 17.01
C ALA A 438 60.33 7.86 18.14
N SER A 439 59.16 8.43 17.83
CA SER A 439 58.29 9.13 18.78
C SER A 439 56.81 8.91 18.47
N LYS A 440 55.94 9.21 19.43
CA LYS A 440 54.49 9.22 19.25
C LYS A 440 54.06 10.27 18.22
N ALA A 441 54.74 11.41 18.16
CA ALA A 441 54.45 12.44 17.16
C ALA A 441 54.68 11.92 15.73
N GLU A 442 55.84 11.29 15.50
CA GLU A 442 56.18 10.68 14.21
C GLU A 442 55.23 9.52 13.86
N LEU A 443 54.82 8.72 14.86
CA LEU A 443 53.84 7.65 14.70
C LEU A 443 52.49 8.18 14.19
N LEU A 444 51.99 9.27 14.78
CA LEU A 444 50.73 9.89 14.38
C LEU A 444 50.83 10.58 13.01
N GLU A 445 51.99 11.16 12.69
CA GLU A 445 52.27 11.72 11.36
C GLU A 445 52.26 10.62 10.27
N TYR A 446 52.92 9.49 10.53
CA TYR A 446 52.90 8.33 9.63
C TYR A 446 51.47 7.84 9.41
N PHE A 447 50.70 7.68 10.48
CA PHE A 447 49.30 7.27 10.36
C PHE A 447 48.49 8.26 9.51
N ALA A 448 48.56 9.57 9.81
CA ALA A 448 47.81 10.59 9.08
C ALA A 448 48.16 10.61 7.58
N LYS A 449 49.45 10.52 7.25
CA LYS A 449 49.93 10.44 5.86
C LYS A 449 49.39 9.21 5.14
N ASN A 450 49.45 8.04 5.79
CA ASN A 450 48.98 6.78 5.22
C ASN A 450 47.45 6.76 5.05
N VAL A 451 46.70 7.34 5.99
CA VAL A 451 45.25 7.49 5.90
C VAL A 451 44.87 8.38 4.72
N ALA A 452 45.53 9.54 4.56
CA ALA A 452 45.26 10.46 3.46
C ALA A 452 45.51 9.79 2.09
N ALA A 453 46.66 9.11 1.93
CA ALA A 453 47.00 8.41 0.70
C ALA A 453 46.02 7.25 0.41
N CYS A 454 45.61 6.50 1.44
CA CYS A 454 44.63 5.43 1.29
C CYS A 454 43.25 5.97 0.90
N ARG A 455 42.77 7.03 1.55
CA ARG A 455 41.50 7.69 1.23
C ARG A 455 41.46 8.15 -0.22
N GLU A 456 42.51 8.84 -0.68
CA GLU A 456 42.61 9.31 -2.07
C GLU A 456 42.56 8.12 -3.04
N ALA A 457 43.31 7.05 -2.73
CA ALA A 457 43.33 5.86 -3.57
C ALA A 457 41.97 5.14 -3.62
N LEU A 458 41.26 5.01 -2.50
CA LEU A 458 39.92 4.42 -2.45
C LEU A 458 38.87 5.29 -3.15
N ALA A 459 38.94 6.62 -2.99
CA ALA A 459 38.03 7.56 -3.63
C ALA A 459 38.16 7.57 -5.16
N GLY A 460 39.36 7.29 -5.67
CA GLY A 460 39.64 7.20 -7.11
C GLY A 460 39.17 5.90 -7.78
N LEU A 461 38.64 4.93 -7.03
CA LEU A 461 38.13 3.67 -7.60
C LEU A 461 36.68 3.81 -8.07
N THR A 462 36.27 2.90 -8.97
CA THR A 462 34.85 2.66 -9.31
C THR A 462 34.35 1.35 -8.70
N ASP A 463 33.03 1.17 -8.63
CA ASP A 463 32.43 -0.06 -8.09
C ASP A 463 32.79 -1.28 -8.96
N GLU A 464 32.92 -1.10 -10.27
CA GLU A 464 33.36 -2.15 -11.20
C GLU A 464 34.82 -2.55 -10.94
N GLN A 465 35.69 -1.57 -10.66
CA GLN A 465 37.08 -1.84 -10.28
C GLN A 465 37.18 -2.58 -8.94
N LEU A 466 36.32 -2.21 -7.98
CA LEU A 466 36.23 -2.85 -6.67
C LEU A 466 35.70 -4.28 -6.76
N ALA A 467 34.71 -4.54 -7.62
CA ALA A 467 34.17 -5.87 -7.89
C ALA A 467 35.13 -6.76 -8.69
N GLY A 468 36.06 -6.16 -9.43
CA GLY A 468 37.05 -6.87 -10.24
C GLY A 468 37.99 -7.78 -9.43
N ASP A 469 38.31 -8.94 -10.01
CA ASP A 469 39.21 -9.92 -9.39
C ASP A 469 40.68 -9.52 -9.49
N ILE A 470 41.39 -9.58 -8.37
CA ILE A 470 42.84 -9.47 -8.28
C ILE A 470 43.47 -10.76 -7.78
N MET A 471 44.70 -11.02 -8.21
CA MET A 471 45.46 -12.20 -7.79
C MET A 471 46.04 -11.97 -6.38
N VAL A 472 45.61 -12.78 -5.40
CA VAL A 472 46.07 -12.69 -3.99
C VAL A 472 47.18 -13.72 -3.71
N THR A 473 47.10 -14.88 -4.35
CA THR A 473 48.17 -15.89 -4.39
C THR A 473 48.29 -16.39 -5.83
N PRO A 474 49.38 -17.08 -6.22
CA PRO A 474 49.52 -17.62 -7.58
C PRO A 474 48.35 -18.48 -8.06
N THR A 475 47.56 -19.04 -7.14
CA THR A 475 46.43 -19.93 -7.43
C THR A 475 45.06 -19.39 -7.01
N ALA A 476 44.98 -18.18 -6.41
CA ALA A 476 43.72 -17.64 -5.90
C ALA A 476 43.50 -16.18 -6.33
N LYS A 477 42.33 -15.95 -6.92
CA LYS A 477 41.78 -14.62 -7.20
C LYS A 477 40.70 -14.27 -6.19
N LYS A 478 40.62 -13.00 -5.82
CA LYS A 478 39.56 -12.45 -4.98
C LYS A 478 39.17 -11.06 -5.50
N PRO A 479 37.91 -10.63 -5.28
CA PRO A 479 37.51 -9.27 -5.58
C PRO A 479 38.39 -8.24 -4.84
N LEU A 480 38.69 -7.12 -5.49
CA LEU A 480 39.54 -6.08 -4.91
C LEU A 480 38.98 -5.54 -3.58
N TRP A 481 37.67 -5.28 -3.51
CA TRP A 481 37.03 -4.84 -2.27
C TRP A 481 37.26 -5.82 -1.11
N TRP A 482 37.26 -7.12 -1.40
CA TRP A 482 37.46 -8.16 -0.39
C TRP A 482 38.89 -8.14 0.14
N VAL A 483 39.87 -7.82 -0.71
CA VAL A 483 41.28 -7.69 -0.32
C VAL A 483 41.51 -6.44 0.53
N LEU A 484 40.92 -5.30 0.12
CA LEU A 484 41.01 -4.02 0.84
C LEU A 484 40.30 -4.10 2.21
N ARG A 485 39.12 -4.70 2.28
CA ARG A 485 38.40 -4.88 3.55
C ARG A 485 39.00 -6.01 4.41
N GLY A 486 39.42 -7.09 3.78
CA GLY A 486 39.82 -8.33 4.43
C GLY A 486 41.27 -8.36 4.93
N ARG A 487 41.94 -9.50 4.76
CA ARG A 487 43.30 -9.74 5.28
C ARG A 487 44.38 -8.82 4.69
N GLY A 488 44.06 -8.04 3.65
CA GLY A 488 45.01 -7.13 3.01
C GLY A 488 45.21 -5.82 3.77
N LEU A 489 44.18 -5.29 4.43
CA LEU A 489 44.23 -3.94 5.00
C LEU A 489 43.34 -3.74 6.24
N MET A 490 42.02 -3.56 6.10
CA MET A 490 41.18 -3.04 7.20
C MET A 490 41.03 -4.05 8.35
N ASN A 491 40.56 -5.26 8.08
CA ASN A 491 40.41 -6.29 9.13
C ASN A 491 41.74 -6.62 9.81
N HIS A 492 42.85 -6.52 9.09
CA HIS A 492 44.19 -6.72 9.63
C HIS A 492 44.56 -5.60 10.62
N MET A 493 44.26 -4.35 10.28
CA MET A 493 44.44 -3.21 11.16
C MET A 493 43.53 -3.29 12.39
N ILE A 494 42.24 -3.58 12.21
CA ILE A 494 41.27 -3.75 13.29
C ILE A 494 41.73 -4.83 14.29
N HIS A 495 42.23 -5.95 13.77
CA HIS A 495 42.78 -7.03 14.58
C HIS A 495 43.97 -6.55 15.45
N HIS A 496 44.95 -5.87 14.87
CA HIS A 496 46.11 -5.38 15.61
C HIS A 496 45.81 -4.17 16.49
N ARG A 497 44.82 -3.33 16.15
CA ARG A 497 44.29 -2.30 17.05
C ARG A 497 43.69 -2.94 18.30
N GLY A 498 42.90 -4.00 18.13
CA GLY A 498 42.38 -4.78 19.27
C GLY A 498 43.52 -5.30 20.16
N GLN A 499 44.56 -5.87 19.56
CA GLN A 499 45.77 -6.29 20.29
C GLN A 499 46.43 -5.12 21.03
N LEU A 500 46.52 -3.94 20.40
CA LEU A 500 47.11 -2.74 21.00
C LEU A 500 46.30 -2.26 22.22
N THR A 501 44.97 -2.30 22.19
CA THR A 501 44.16 -1.94 23.36
C THR A 501 44.43 -2.83 24.58
N VAL A 502 44.70 -4.12 24.36
CA VAL A 502 45.10 -5.04 25.45
C VAL A 502 46.45 -4.66 26.03
N TYR A 503 47.40 -4.26 25.19
CA TYR A 503 48.72 -3.79 25.67
C TYR A 503 48.60 -2.53 26.51
N LEU A 504 47.77 -1.57 26.08
CA LEU A 504 47.51 -0.34 26.81
C LEU A 504 46.90 -0.64 28.18
N ARG A 505 45.90 -1.52 28.25
CA ARG A 505 45.30 -1.95 29.53
C ARG A 505 46.27 -2.65 30.47
N LEU A 506 47.18 -3.49 29.95
CA LEU A 506 48.22 -4.13 30.77
C LEU A 506 49.24 -3.15 31.34
N LEU A 507 49.30 -1.93 30.80
CA LEU A 507 50.14 -0.83 31.25
C LEU A 507 49.35 0.21 32.05
N ASP A 508 48.11 -0.12 32.47
CA ASP A 508 47.20 0.78 33.19
C ASP A 508 46.90 2.08 32.42
N VAL A 509 46.99 2.05 31.09
CA VAL A 509 46.62 3.18 30.23
C VAL A 509 45.12 3.07 29.90
N PRO A 510 44.32 4.11 30.20
CA PRO A 510 42.91 4.16 29.82
C PRO A 510 42.74 3.97 28.30
N VAL A 511 41.78 3.15 27.87
CA VAL A 511 41.50 2.94 26.44
C VAL A 511 40.18 3.58 26.03
N PRO A 512 40.12 4.24 24.85
CA PRO A 512 38.89 4.86 24.36
C PRO A 512 37.88 3.81 23.91
N GLY A 513 36.61 4.22 23.81
CA GLY A 513 35.55 3.43 23.18
C GLY A 513 35.82 3.29 21.68
N VAL A 514 35.73 2.06 21.17
CA VAL A 514 36.02 1.74 19.75
C VAL A 514 34.74 1.38 18.98
N TYR A 515 33.97 0.41 19.47
CA TYR A 515 32.67 0.01 18.89
C TYR A 515 31.49 0.24 19.84
N GLY A 516 31.76 0.93 20.94
CA GLY A 516 30.88 1.12 22.08
C GLY A 516 31.69 1.71 23.23
N PRO A 517 31.03 2.14 24.31
CA PRO A 517 31.70 2.79 25.43
C PRO A 517 32.74 1.87 26.06
N SER A 518 33.91 2.42 26.36
CA SER A 518 34.91 1.73 27.19
C SER A 518 34.53 1.84 28.66
N ALA A 519 34.92 0.86 29.49
CA ALA A 519 34.80 0.97 30.95
C ALA A 519 35.58 2.17 31.53
N ASP A 520 36.53 2.70 30.75
CA ASP A 520 37.33 3.87 31.11
C ASP A 520 36.62 5.20 30.78
N GLU A 521 35.54 5.16 30.01
CA GLU A 521 34.69 6.32 29.68
C GLU A 521 33.52 6.39 30.66
N LYS A 522 33.52 7.38 31.56
CA LYS A 522 32.48 7.52 32.58
C LYS A 522 31.10 7.74 31.93
N GLU A 523 30.15 6.82 32.12
CA GLU A 523 28.74 7.03 31.78
C GLU A 523 28.14 8.22 32.57
N PRO A 524 27.31 9.08 31.95
CA PRO A 524 26.47 9.99 32.72
C PRO A 524 25.46 9.18 33.55
N ALA A 525 25.42 9.42 34.86
CA ALA A 525 24.58 8.68 35.79
C ALA A 525 23.09 8.73 35.37
N PRO A 526 22.34 7.61 35.44
CA PRO A 526 20.92 7.60 35.09
C PRO A 526 20.11 8.50 36.05
N PRO A 527 19.03 9.15 35.59
CA PRO A 527 18.22 10.03 36.41
C PRO A 527 17.59 9.23 37.57
N ARG A 528 17.79 9.72 38.80
CA ARG A 528 17.19 9.16 40.01
C ARG A 528 15.66 9.18 39.86
N ARG A 529 15.03 8.01 39.88
CA ARG A 529 13.59 7.88 40.08
C ARG A 529 13.25 8.50 41.43
N THR A 530 12.54 9.63 41.44
CA THR A 530 11.90 10.15 42.63
C THR A 530 10.77 9.20 42.99
N GLY A 531 10.99 8.39 44.02
CA GLY A 531 9.94 7.59 44.64
C GLY A 531 8.84 8.50 45.16
N ALA A 532 7.61 8.20 44.78
CA ALA A 532 6.43 8.68 45.47
C ALA A 532 6.50 8.16 46.91
N ALA A 533 6.60 9.08 47.87
CA ALA A 533 6.32 8.82 49.27
C ALA A 533 4.81 8.97 49.48
N GLN A 534 4.27 7.98 50.20
CA GLN A 534 3.06 7.91 51.04
C GLN A 534 2.02 9.02 50.94
#